data_AF-A0AAE4NXQ2-F1
#
_entry.id   AF-A0AAE4NXQ2-F1
#
_cell.length_a   1.000
_cell.length_b   1.000
_cell.length_c   1.000
_cell.angle_alpha   90.00
_cell.angle_beta   90.00
_cell.angle_gamma   90.00
#
_symmetry.space_group_name_H-M   'P 1'
#
loop_
_entity.id
_entity.type
_entity.pdbx_description
1 polymer ?
#
loop_
_entity_poly.entity_id
_entity_poly.type
_entity_poly.pdbx_seq_one_letter_code
_entity_poly.pdbx_strand_id
1 'polypeptide(L)'
;MELDLKLGLEILKLGIVTLALFILYRYRALFETSLSRSLLRKGTYVTLLLWLGFLADVMNDVYPTSLTKILDDIIISFALLLGTYYLVDYMRRARVAVEPSKIVNGTSQLKNGAYLAGTRDIDSILRLSAGKKVMALTRTPEVFKKRGIPYLWLSKVEGENSIDPLRLPAILHRLISMADEDTVIIIDGLEYLIMENGFSSVFKFLTTLRDYFLLKGGTLVAVVSPAALEESQLSLLRREFKELDVE
;
A
#
# COMPACT_ATOMS: atom_id res chain seq x y z
N MET A 1 -52.72 1.57 -11.79
CA MET A 1 -52.00 2.21 -10.66
C MET A 1 -50.70 1.47 -10.36
N GLU A 2 -50.69 0.13 -10.25
CA GLU A 2 -49.44 -0.63 -10.02
C GLU A 2 -48.43 -0.57 -11.18
N LEU A 3 -48.89 -0.65 -12.44
CA LEU A 3 -48.00 -0.60 -13.62
C LEU A 3 -47.27 0.75 -13.75
N ASP A 4 -47.96 1.84 -13.41
CA ASP A 4 -47.47 3.22 -13.51
C ASP A 4 -46.44 3.51 -12.40
N LEU A 5 -46.66 2.93 -11.20
CA LEU A 5 -45.70 2.99 -10.10
C LEU A 5 -44.41 2.21 -10.42
N LYS A 6 -44.54 1.03 -11.07
CA LYS A 6 -43.40 0.19 -11.45
C LYS A 6 -42.49 0.89 -12.45
N LEU A 7 -43.05 1.37 -13.55
CA LEU A 7 -42.32 2.13 -14.56
C LEU A 7 -41.67 3.39 -13.96
N GLY A 8 -42.39 4.10 -13.08
CA GLY A 8 -41.85 5.28 -12.37
C GLY A 8 -40.62 4.95 -11.52
N LEU A 9 -40.60 3.81 -10.83
CA LEU A 9 -39.43 3.35 -10.07
C LEU A 9 -38.25 2.99 -10.97
N GLU A 10 -38.48 2.36 -12.12
CA GLU A 10 -37.41 2.01 -13.07
C GLU A 10 -36.78 3.25 -13.71
N ILE A 11 -37.60 4.22 -14.11
CA ILE A 11 -37.13 5.53 -14.58
C ILE A 11 -36.31 6.24 -13.51
N LEU A 12 -36.74 6.17 -12.24
CA LEU A 12 -35.98 6.74 -11.13
C LEU A 12 -34.61 6.06 -10.98
N LYS A 13 -34.52 4.72 -11.04
CA LYS A 13 -33.24 4.00 -11.00
C LYS A 13 -32.33 4.44 -12.14
N LEU A 14 -32.85 4.52 -13.38
CA LEU A 14 -32.10 4.99 -14.54
C LEU A 14 -31.60 6.43 -14.34
N GLY A 15 -32.45 7.31 -13.78
CA GLY A 15 -32.08 8.68 -13.42
C GLY A 15 -30.94 8.75 -12.41
N ILE A 16 -30.95 7.90 -11.38
CA ILE A 16 -29.88 7.81 -10.37
C ILE A 16 -28.55 7.40 -11.02
N VAL A 17 -28.56 6.38 -11.88
CA VAL A 17 -27.33 5.93 -12.56
C VAL A 17 -26.84 6.95 -13.57
N THR A 18 -27.75 7.66 -14.24
CA THR A 18 -27.42 8.79 -15.12
C THR A 18 -26.74 9.91 -14.33
N LEU A 19 -27.25 10.25 -13.14
CA LEU A 19 -26.63 11.23 -12.26
C LEU A 19 -25.25 10.75 -11.79
N ALA A 20 -25.08 9.48 -11.47
CA ALA A 20 -23.78 8.91 -11.12
C ALA A 20 -22.76 9.05 -12.28
N LEU A 21 -23.16 8.75 -13.51
CA LEU A 21 -22.33 8.98 -14.71
C LEU A 21 -21.98 10.46 -14.89
N PHE A 22 -22.96 11.35 -14.73
CA PHE A 22 -22.76 12.78 -14.82
C PHE A 22 -21.77 13.28 -13.77
N ILE A 23 -21.89 12.82 -12.50
CA ILE A 23 -20.96 13.17 -11.42
C ILE A 23 -19.55 12.68 -11.76
N LEU A 24 -19.40 11.43 -12.20
CA LEU A 24 -18.11 10.86 -12.60
C LEU A 24 -17.46 11.64 -13.75
N TYR A 25 -18.26 12.09 -14.72
CA TYR A 25 -17.79 12.91 -15.85
C TYR A 25 -17.43 14.34 -15.41
N ARG A 26 -18.35 15.04 -14.73
CA ARG A 26 -18.25 16.46 -14.38
C ARG A 26 -17.18 16.75 -13.33
N TYR A 27 -17.01 15.83 -12.38
CA TYR A 27 -16.06 15.95 -11.27
C TYR A 27 -14.85 15.03 -11.46
N ARG A 28 -14.62 14.53 -12.68
CA ARG A 28 -13.48 13.66 -13.00
C ARG A 28 -12.15 14.20 -12.50
N ALA A 29 -11.91 15.50 -12.64
CA ALA A 29 -10.68 16.15 -12.17
C ALA A 29 -10.47 16.04 -10.65
N LEU A 30 -11.55 16.11 -9.86
CA LEU A 30 -11.48 15.90 -8.42
C LEU A 30 -11.09 14.46 -8.11
N PHE A 31 -11.72 13.49 -8.78
CA PHE A 31 -11.40 12.09 -8.56
C PHE A 31 -9.97 11.71 -9.00
N GLU A 32 -9.43 12.33 -10.06
CA GLU A 32 -8.06 12.08 -10.54
C GLU A 32 -6.99 12.44 -9.49
N THR A 33 -7.33 13.22 -8.46
CA THR A 33 -6.42 13.51 -7.33
C THR A 33 -6.24 12.36 -6.36
N SER A 34 -7.22 11.44 -6.28
CA SER A 34 -7.27 10.37 -5.28
C SER A 34 -7.28 8.97 -5.88
N LEU A 35 -7.60 8.86 -7.18
CA LEU A 35 -7.75 7.59 -7.88
C LEU A 35 -7.00 7.65 -9.21
N SER A 36 -6.35 6.53 -9.56
CA SER A 36 -5.65 6.42 -10.84
C SER A 36 -6.61 6.66 -12.03
N ARG A 37 -6.12 7.33 -13.08
CA ARG A 37 -6.87 7.55 -14.32
C ARG A 37 -7.42 6.25 -14.93
N SER A 38 -6.68 5.14 -14.79
CA SER A 38 -7.14 3.84 -15.25
C SER A 38 -8.35 3.34 -14.48
N LEU A 39 -8.36 3.50 -13.14
CA LEU A 39 -9.48 3.07 -12.31
C LEU A 39 -10.72 3.90 -12.60
N LEU A 40 -10.58 5.22 -12.80
CA LEU A 40 -11.71 6.07 -13.15
C LEU A 40 -12.34 5.69 -14.48
N ARG A 41 -11.52 5.42 -15.51
CA ARG A 41 -12.00 4.97 -16.82
C ARG A 41 -12.73 3.62 -16.70
N LYS A 42 -12.14 2.66 -15.99
CA LYS A 42 -12.76 1.36 -15.69
C LYS A 42 -14.08 1.52 -14.94
N GLY A 43 -14.13 2.41 -13.94
CA GLY A 43 -15.35 2.76 -13.20
C GLY A 43 -16.43 3.33 -14.10
N THR A 44 -16.10 4.28 -14.99
CA THR A 44 -17.04 4.81 -15.97
C THR A 44 -17.62 3.72 -16.88
N TYR A 45 -16.80 2.76 -17.34
CA TYR A 45 -17.31 1.63 -18.14
C TYR A 45 -18.29 0.76 -17.36
N VAL A 46 -18.01 0.47 -16.10
CA VAL A 46 -18.92 -0.31 -15.24
C VAL A 46 -20.23 0.44 -15.02
N THR A 47 -20.18 1.75 -14.73
CA THR A 47 -21.39 2.56 -14.58
C THR A 47 -22.19 2.68 -15.88
N LEU A 48 -21.53 2.72 -17.04
CA LEU A 48 -22.20 2.70 -18.35
C LEU A 48 -22.90 1.35 -18.60
N LEU A 49 -22.30 0.23 -18.22
CA LEU A 49 -22.95 -1.08 -18.32
C LEU A 49 -24.18 -1.17 -17.40
N LEU A 50 -24.09 -0.68 -16.16
CA LEU A 50 -25.24 -0.58 -15.27
C LEU A 50 -26.35 0.29 -15.89
N TRP A 51 -25.97 1.42 -16.49
CA TRP A 51 -26.92 2.31 -17.18
C TRP A 51 -27.64 1.59 -18.32
N LEU A 52 -26.93 0.80 -19.14
CA LEU A 52 -27.53 -0.02 -20.18
C LEU A 52 -28.48 -1.08 -19.62
N GLY A 53 -28.15 -1.70 -18.50
CA GLY A 53 -29.02 -2.65 -17.80
C GLY A 53 -30.33 -2.01 -17.35
N PHE A 54 -30.26 -0.86 -16.67
CA PHE A 54 -31.46 -0.11 -16.25
C PHE A 54 -32.25 0.46 -17.43
N LEU A 55 -31.59 0.82 -18.53
CA LEU A 55 -32.28 1.21 -19.75
C LEU A 55 -33.07 0.02 -20.34
N ALA A 56 -32.48 -1.17 -20.35
CA ALA A 56 -33.15 -2.38 -20.81
C ALA A 56 -34.37 -2.73 -19.93
N ASP A 57 -34.27 -2.55 -18.61
CA ASP A 57 -35.37 -2.70 -17.64
C ASP A 57 -36.53 -1.74 -17.98
N VAL A 58 -36.25 -0.42 -18.10
CA VAL A 58 -37.25 0.58 -18.50
C VAL A 58 -37.87 0.25 -19.87
N MET A 59 -37.06 -0.17 -20.84
CA MET A 59 -37.55 -0.54 -22.17
C MET A 59 -38.45 -1.77 -22.13
N ASN A 60 -38.19 -2.73 -21.22
CA ASN A 60 -39.02 -3.90 -21.03
C ASN A 60 -40.41 -3.53 -20.46
N ASP A 61 -40.51 -2.52 -19.60
CA ASP A 61 -41.80 -2.07 -19.08
C ASP A 61 -42.63 -1.28 -20.10
N VAL A 62 -41.98 -0.58 -21.03
CA VAL A 62 -42.67 0.10 -22.16
C VAL A 62 -43.03 -0.91 -23.26
N TYR A 63 -42.13 -1.84 -23.58
CA TYR A 63 -42.29 -2.86 -24.61
C TYR A 63 -41.90 -4.24 -24.07
N PRO A 64 -42.83 -4.98 -23.46
CA PRO A 64 -42.53 -6.24 -22.80
C PRO A 64 -42.06 -7.30 -23.78
N THR A 65 -40.80 -7.73 -23.64
CA THR A 65 -40.28 -8.90 -24.35
C THR A 65 -39.58 -9.84 -23.38
N SER A 66 -39.72 -11.14 -23.60
CA SER A 66 -39.03 -12.14 -22.76
C SER A 66 -37.51 -12.03 -22.83
N LEU A 67 -36.98 -11.49 -23.94
CA LEU A 67 -35.55 -11.27 -24.15
C LEU A 67 -35.02 -10.11 -23.29
N THR A 68 -35.71 -8.96 -23.28
CA THR A 68 -35.25 -7.75 -22.56
C THR A 68 -35.18 -7.95 -21.06
N LYS A 69 -36.13 -8.71 -20.49
CA LYS A 69 -36.17 -9.08 -19.06
C LYS A 69 -35.07 -10.06 -18.61
N ILE A 70 -34.47 -10.80 -19.53
CA ILE A 70 -33.33 -11.67 -19.21
C ILE A 70 -32.03 -10.88 -19.41
N LEU A 71 -32.03 -9.95 -20.36
CA LEU A 71 -30.85 -9.22 -20.76
C LEU A 71 -30.41 -8.19 -19.72
N ASP A 72 -31.34 -7.46 -19.09
CA ASP A 72 -31.06 -6.51 -18.01
C ASP A 72 -30.40 -7.18 -16.79
N ASP A 73 -30.95 -8.30 -16.30
CA ASP A 73 -30.39 -9.08 -15.18
C ASP A 73 -28.96 -9.57 -15.48
N ILE A 74 -28.73 -10.05 -16.71
CA ILE A 74 -27.40 -10.48 -17.17
C ILE A 74 -26.44 -9.30 -17.23
N ILE A 75 -26.85 -8.16 -17.80
CA ILE A 75 -26.01 -6.97 -17.93
C ILE A 75 -25.63 -6.43 -16.54
N ILE A 76 -26.59 -6.31 -15.62
CA ILE A 76 -26.34 -5.82 -14.27
C ILE A 76 -25.40 -6.77 -13.52
N SER A 77 -25.64 -8.08 -13.59
CA SER A 77 -24.79 -9.09 -12.97
C SER A 77 -23.36 -9.07 -13.52
N PHE A 78 -23.21 -8.93 -14.84
CA PHE A 78 -21.90 -8.81 -15.49
C PHE A 78 -21.19 -7.51 -15.09
N ALA A 79 -21.91 -6.39 -15.02
CA ALA A 79 -21.36 -5.11 -14.59
C ALA A 79 -20.86 -5.16 -13.14
N LEU A 80 -21.60 -5.81 -12.24
CA LEU A 80 -21.19 -6.02 -10.84
C LEU A 80 -19.92 -6.87 -10.77
N LEU A 81 -19.88 -8.01 -11.47
CA LEU A 81 -18.70 -8.88 -11.52
C LEU A 81 -17.47 -8.13 -12.04
N LEU A 82 -17.63 -7.38 -13.14
CA LEU A 82 -16.55 -6.60 -13.74
C LEU A 82 -16.07 -5.47 -12.81
N GLY A 83 -17.00 -4.80 -12.12
CA GLY A 83 -16.71 -3.79 -11.11
C GLY A 83 -15.90 -4.36 -9.94
N THR A 84 -16.32 -5.51 -9.40
CA THR A 84 -15.58 -6.22 -8.34
C THR A 84 -14.19 -6.63 -8.83
N TYR A 85 -14.07 -7.18 -10.04
CA TYR A 85 -12.78 -7.55 -10.62
C TYR A 85 -11.83 -6.35 -10.73
N TYR A 86 -12.30 -5.21 -11.24
CA TYR A 86 -11.48 -4.01 -11.35
C TYR A 86 -11.09 -3.40 -10.01
N LEU A 87 -11.97 -3.45 -9.00
CA LEU A 87 -11.62 -3.07 -7.63
C LEU A 87 -10.54 -3.98 -7.06
N VAL A 88 -10.67 -5.30 -7.20
CA VAL A 88 -9.67 -6.27 -6.71
C VAL A 88 -8.34 -6.11 -7.45
N ASP A 89 -8.33 -5.96 -8.78
CA ASP A 89 -7.13 -5.70 -9.59
C ASP A 89 -6.44 -4.40 -9.14
N TYR A 90 -7.20 -3.33 -8.92
CA TYR A 90 -6.66 -2.09 -8.39
C TYR A 90 -6.05 -2.27 -7.00
N MET A 91 -6.79 -2.91 -6.08
CA MET A 91 -6.30 -3.16 -4.72
C MET A 91 -5.04 -4.04 -4.71
N ARG A 92 -4.95 -5.04 -5.59
CA ARG A 92 -3.76 -5.89 -5.74
C ARG A 92 -2.55 -5.11 -6.25
N ARG A 93 -2.74 -4.17 -7.19
CA ARG A 93 -1.66 -3.32 -7.73
C ARG A 93 -1.27 -2.18 -6.78
N ALA A 94 -2.25 -1.60 -6.08
CA ALA A 94 -2.04 -0.59 -5.06
C ALA A 94 -1.35 -1.18 -3.81
N ARG A 95 -1.50 -2.49 -3.59
CA ARG A 95 -0.61 -3.23 -2.71
C ARG A 95 0.78 -3.22 -3.37
N VAL A 96 1.61 -2.27 -2.95
CA VAL A 96 3.06 -2.32 -3.19
C VAL A 96 3.49 -3.78 -2.98
N ALA A 97 4.14 -4.40 -3.96
CA ALA A 97 4.51 -5.81 -3.95
C ALA A 97 6.04 -5.94 -3.82
N VAL A 98 6.61 -5.20 -2.88
CA VAL A 98 8.02 -5.35 -2.52
C VAL A 98 8.08 -6.41 -1.45
N GLU A 99 8.68 -7.55 -1.78
CA GLU A 99 9.04 -8.63 -0.86
C GLU A 99 10.57 -8.71 -0.76
N PRO A 100 11.13 -9.14 0.39
CA PRO A 100 12.56 -9.40 0.51
C PRO A 100 12.94 -10.58 -0.40
N SER A 101 13.55 -10.30 -1.56
CA SER A 101 13.87 -11.33 -2.56
C SER A 101 15.37 -11.48 -2.82
N LYS A 102 16.17 -10.47 -2.49
CA LYS A 102 17.61 -10.51 -2.74
C LYS A 102 18.34 -11.13 -1.55
N ILE A 103 18.89 -12.32 -1.78
CA ILE A 103 19.88 -12.94 -0.90
C ILE A 103 21.23 -12.29 -1.20
N VAL A 104 21.86 -11.70 -0.20
CA VAL A 104 23.24 -11.21 -0.32
C VAL A 104 24.16 -12.44 -0.25
N ASN A 105 25.13 -12.59 -1.15
CA ASN A 105 26.00 -13.79 -1.14
C ASN A 105 26.94 -13.80 0.08
N GLY A 106 27.02 -14.92 0.81
CA GLY A 106 27.92 -15.14 1.94
C GLY A 106 27.22 -15.74 3.16
N THR A 107 27.93 -15.80 4.30
CA THR A 107 27.39 -16.27 5.59
C THR A 107 27.09 -15.10 6.52
N SER A 108 25.88 -15.03 7.06
CA SER A 108 25.45 -13.94 7.94
C SER A 108 26.29 -13.90 9.20
N GLN A 109 26.89 -12.75 9.50
CA GLN A 109 27.49 -12.49 10.80
C GLN A 109 26.45 -11.91 11.78
N LEU A 110 25.35 -11.37 11.25
CA LEU A 110 24.22 -10.88 12.02
C LEU A 110 23.37 -12.03 12.56
N LYS A 111 23.34 -12.16 13.89
CA LYS A 111 22.33 -12.96 14.60
C LYS A 111 20.96 -12.28 14.50
N ASN A 112 19.90 -13.04 14.73
CA ASN A 112 18.54 -12.52 14.75
C ASN A 112 18.38 -11.56 15.93
N GLY A 113 17.69 -10.44 15.73
CA GLY A 113 17.63 -9.35 16.70
C GLY A 113 17.45 -7.98 16.07
N ALA A 114 17.49 -6.94 16.91
CA ALA A 114 17.42 -5.56 16.48
C ALA A 114 18.68 -4.79 16.83
N TYR A 115 19.16 -4.04 15.85
CA TYR A 115 20.45 -3.38 15.86
C TYR A 115 20.32 -1.90 15.50
N LEU A 116 21.17 -1.08 16.09
CA LEU A 116 21.31 0.35 15.82
C LEU A 116 22.66 0.59 15.14
N ALA A 117 22.63 1.06 13.89
CA ALA A 117 23.83 1.43 13.14
C ALA A 117 24.04 2.94 13.25
N GLY A 118 25.16 3.35 13.85
CA GLY A 118 25.54 4.77 14.02
C GLY A 118 26.10 5.42 12.75
N THR A 119 26.35 4.65 11.69
CA THR A 119 26.85 5.13 10.41
C THR A 119 25.93 4.68 9.27
N ARG A 120 25.84 5.52 8.23
CA ARG A 120 25.09 5.21 7.00
C ARG A 120 25.93 4.43 5.99
N ASP A 121 26.81 3.55 6.45
CA ASP A 121 27.57 2.67 5.56
C ASP A 121 26.71 1.45 5.17
N ILE A 122 25.91 1.64 4.13
CA ILE A 122 24.98 0.63 3.64
C ILE A 122 25.73 -0.61 3.13
N ASP A 123 26.93 -0.46 2.56
CA ASP A 123 27.68 -1.60 2.01
C ASP A 123 28.15 -2.54 3.11
N SER A 124 28.63 -1.98 4.22
CA SER A 124 29.06 -2.76 5.38
C SER A 124 27.88 -3.45 6.09
N ILE A 125 26.73 -2.76 6.22
CA ILE A 125 25.49 -3.38 6.73
C ILE A 125 25.05 -4.56 5.83
N LEU A 126 25.12 -4.40 4.50
CA LEU A 126 24.78 -5.46 3.56
C LEU A 126 25.74 -6.65 3.65
N ARG A 127 27.04 -6.42 3.84
CA ARG A 127 28.03 -7.49 4.05
C ARG A 127 27.73 -8.30 5.31
N LEU A 128 27.40 -7.62 6.41
CA LEU A 128 27.01 -8.27 7.67
C LEU A 128 25.71 -9.08 7.55
N SER A 129 24.85 -8.68 6.60
CA SER A 129 23.55 -9.29 6.28
C SER A 129 23.64 -10.40 5.21
N ALA A 130 24.86 -10.82 4.82
CA ALA A 130 25.06 -11.87 3.84
C ALA A 130 24.32 -13.16 4.22
N GLY A 131 23.82 -13.91 3.24
CA GLY A 131 23.04 -15.14 3.42
C GLY A 131 21.56 -14.92 3.76
N LYS A 132 21.14 -13.69 4.05
CA LYS A 132 19.75 -13.32 4.36
C LYS A 132 19.08 -12.54 3.24
N LYS A 133 17.75 -12.58 3.21
CA LYS A 133 16.89 -11.75 2.33
C LYS A 133 16.85 -10.34 2.89
N VAL A 134 17.31 -9.35 2.12
CA VAL A 134 17.39 -7.97 2.59
C VAL A 134 16.33 -7.09 1.93
N MET A 135 15.76 -6.18 2.70
CA MET A 135 14.88 -5.12 2.21
C MET A 135 15.12 -3.81 2.99
N ALA A 136 14.91 -2.67 2.33
CA ALA A 136 15.07 -1.36 2.96
C ALA A 136 13.75 -0.59 3.07
N LEU A 137 13.55 0.11 4.18
CA LEU A 137 12.66 1.27 4.26
C LEU A 137 13.54 2.51 4.18
N THR A 138 13.45 3.29 3.10
CA THR A 138 14.41 4.37 2.85
C THR A 138 13.79 5.66 2.32
N ARG A 139 14.38 6.81 2.68
CA ARG A 139 14.10 8.08 1.98
C ARG A 139 14.89 8.23 0.67
N THR A 140 15.98 7.48 0.49
CA THR A 140 16.91 7.56 -0.66
C THR A 140 16.94 6.24 -1.46
N PRO A 141 15.89 5.95 -2.25
CA PRO A 141 15.73 4.65 -2.91
C PRO A 141 16.85 4.29 -3.90
N GLU A 142 17.49 5.29 -4.51
CA GLU A 142 18.57 5.11 -5.48
C GLU A 142 19.76 4.29 -4.94
N VAL A 143 20.06 4.41 -3.64
CA VAL A 143 21.18 3.69 -3.00
C VAL A 143 20.93 2.18 -3.02
N PHE A 144 19.70 1.76 -2.74
CA PHE A 144 19.28 0.36 -2.71
C PHE A 144 18.95 -0.17 -4.11
N LYS A 145 18.35 0.66 -4.96
CA LYS A 145 18.03 0.33 -6.35
C LYS A 145 19.28 -0.04 -7.15
N LYS A 146 20.35 0.73 -7.06
CA LYS A 146 21.65 0.44 -7.70
C LYS A 146 22.24 -0.91 -7.27
N ARG A 147 21.91 -1.35 -6.05
CA ARG A 147 22.35 -2.62 -5.47
C ARG A 147 21.34 -3.74 -5.70
N GLY A 148 20.23 -3.50 -6.40
CA GLY A 148 19.15 -4.47 -6.60
C GLY A 148 18.48 -4.92 -5.31
N ILE A 149 18.55 -4.12 -4.24
CA ILE A 149 17.91 -4.41 -2.96
C ILE A 149 16.47 -3.87 -3.02
N PRO A 150 15.45 -4.71 -2.77
CA PRO A 150 14.06 -4.27 -2.68
C PRO A 150 13.90 -3.14 -1.63
N TYR A 151 13.10 -2.13 -1.92
CA TYR A 151 12.91 -0.99 -1.04
C TYR A 151 11.46 -0.52 -0.95
N LEU A 152 11.08 0.03 0.21
CA LEU A 152 9.95 0.93 0.40
C LEU A 152 10.47 2.36 0.48
N TRP A 153 9.93 3.23 -0.38
CA TRP A 153 10.32 4.62 -0.43
C TRP A 153 9.43 5.47 0.49
N LEU A 154 10.02 6.03 1.56
CA LEU A 154 9.35 6.99 2.43
C LEU A 154 9.09 8.29 1.66
N SER A 155 7.86 8.54 1.24
CA SER A 155 7.50 9.73 0.46
C SER A 155 6.04 10.09 0.57
N LYS A 156 5.74 11.39 0.64
CA LYS A 156 4.38 11.94 0.52
C LYS A 156 3.89 12.00 -0.93
N VAL A 157 4.80 11.85 -1.90
CA VAL A 157 4.47 11.83 -3.33
C VAL A 157 4.28 10.39 -3.76
N GLU A 158 3.19 10.12 -4.48
CA GLU A 158 2.94 8.82 -5.08
C GLU A 158 4.04 8.46 -6.08
N GLY A 159 4.57 7.25 -5.98
CA GLY A 159 5.59 6.74 -6.86
C GLY A 159 5.81 5.24 -6.70
N GLU A 160 6.79 4.72 -7.43
CA GLU A 160 7.19 3.31 -7.34
C GLU A 160 7.59 2.97 -5.90
N ASN A 161 6.91 1.99 -5.31
CA ASN A 161 7.14 1.52 -3.95
C ASN A 161 7.05 2.60 -2.86
N SER A 162 6.33 3.71 -3.12
CA SER A 162 6.18 4.79 -2.16
C SER A 162 5.23 4.42 -1.01
N ILE A 163 5.56 4.86 0.20
CA ILE A 163 4.69 4.81 1.36
C ILE A 163 4.77 6.13 2.13
N ASP A 164 3.61 6.65 2.51
CA ASP A 164 3.53 7.91 3.27
C ASP A 164 4.14 7.73 4.67
N PRO A 165 5.17 8.53 5.04
CA PRO A 165 5.82 8.46 6.36
C PRO A 165 4.87 8.68 7.54
N LEU A 166 3.72 9.36 7.34
CA LEU A 166 2.71 9.58 8.39
C LEU A 166 1.88 8.33 8.68
N ARG A 167 1.93 7.32 7.80
CA ARG A 167 1.16 6.08 7.93
C ARG A 167 1.95 5.00 8.66
N LEU A 168 2.51 5.32 9.84
CA LEU A 168 3.28 4.38 10.66
C LEU A 168 2.60 3.01 10.86
N PRO A 169 1.27 2.90 11.12
CA PRO A 169 0.62 1.59 11.25
C PRO A 169 0.67 0.74 9.97
N ALA A 170 0.56 1.39 8.80
CA ALA A 170 0.62 0.70 7.51
C ALA A 170 2.05 0.23 7.21
N ILE A 171 3.05 1.06 7.51
CA ILE A 171 4.48 0.69 7.42
C ILE A 171 4.73 -0.50 8.34
N LEU A 172 4.31 -0.43 9.60
CA LEU A 172 4.51 -1.46 10.62
C LEU A 172 3.96 -2.80 10.16
N HIS A 173 2.66 -2.84 9.78
CA HIS A 173 2.02 -4.05 9.30
C HIS A 173 2.74 -4.65 8.08
N ARG A 174 3.20 -3.78 7.16
CA ARG A 174 3.91 -4.22 5.95
C ARG A 174 5.25 -4.87 6.30
N LEU A 175 6.06 -4.25 7.14
CA LEU A 175 7.36 -4.78 7.56
C LEU A 175 7.19 -6.09 8.37
N ILE A 176 6.23 -6.15 9.28
CA ILE A 176 5.93 -7.38 10.05
C ILE A 176 5.50 -8.52 9.13
N SER A 177 4.69 -8.25 8.11
CA SER A 177 4.22 -9.28 7.18
C SER A 177 5.34 -9.96 6.39
N MET A 178 6.50 -9.31 6.29
CA MET A 178 7.69 -9.78 5.57
C MET A 178 8.73 -10.44 6.46
N ALA A 179 8.60 -10.31 7.78
CA ALA A 179 9.55 -10.86 8.72
C ALA A 179 9.46 -12.39 8.74
N ASP A 180 10.60 -13.03 8.46
CA ASP A 180 10.90 -14.45 8.68
C ASP A 180 12.33 -14.58 9.25
N GLU A 181 12.77 -15.80 9.55
CA GLU A 181 14.08 -16.08 10.17
C GLU A 181 15.28 -15.63 9.32
N ASP A 182 15.08 -15.51 8.01
CA ASP A 182 16.10 -15.16 7.03
C ASP A 182 15.96 -13.71 6.53
N THR A 183 15.10 -12.89 7.14
CA THR A 183 14.85 -11.53 6.66
C THR A 183 15.60 -10.48 7.47
N VAL A 184 16.30 -9.58 6.76
CA VAL A 184 16.87 -8.35 7.32
C VAL A 184 16.11 -7.15 6.76
N ILE A 185 15.55 -6.33 7.65
CA ILE A 185 14.98 -5.03 7.29
C ILE A 185 15.91 -3.92 7.76
N ILE A 186 16.32 -3.09 6.81
CA ILE A 186 17.13 -1.89 7.07
C ILE A 186 16.20 -0.67 7.06
N ILE A 187 16.15 0.08 8.16
CA ILE A 187 15.44 1.36 8.25
C ILE A 187 16.47 2.48 8.06
N ASP A 188 16.43 3.13 6.90
CA ASP A 188 17.33 4.20 6.46
C ASP A 188 16.56 5.53 6.25
N GLY A 189 16.57 6.40 7.25
CA GLY A 189 15.77 7.63 7.26
C GLY A 189 14.90 7.74 8.50
N LEU A 190 15.43 7.26 9.63
CA LEU A 190 14.78 7.37 10.93
C LEU A 190 14.54 8.84 11.31
N GLU A 191 15.49 9.71 10.97
CA GLU A 191 15.41 11.15 11.17
C GLU A 191 14.19 11.74 10.47
N TYR A 192 13.90 11.28 9.25
CA TYR A 192 12.75 11.74 8.49
C TYR A 192 11.43 11.27 9.13
N LEU A 193 11.38 10.02 9.60
CA LEU A 193 10.20 9.53 10.34
C LEU A 193 9.95 10.33 11.62
N ILE A 194 11.02 10.66 12.36
CA ILE A 194 10.95 11.43 13.61
C ILE A 194 10.50 12.86 13.33
N MET A 195 11.04 13.49 12.29
CA MET A 195 10.65 14.84 11.87
C MET A 195 9.15 14.92 11.52
N GLU A 196 8.61 13.89 10.86
CA GLU A 196 7.22 13.86 10.41
C GLU A 196 6.22 13.46 11.52
N ASN A 197 6.61 12.56 12.45
CA ASN A 197 5.69 11.94 13.41
C ASN A 197 5.99 12.25 14.90
N GLY A 198 7.14 12.87 15.19
CA GLY A 198 7.68 13.03 16.53
C GLY A 198 8.35 11.77 17.07
N PHE A 199 9.36 11.96 17.93
CA PHE A 199 10.17 10.87 18.49
C PHE A 199 9.34 9.82 19.22
N SER A 200 8.40 10.22 20.07
CA SER A 200 7.61 9.27 20.88
C SER A 200 6.82 8.26 20.02
N SER A 201 6.22 8.74 18.93
CA SER A 201 5.47 7.91 17.98
C SER A 201 6.39 6.93 17.26
N VAL A 202 7.55 7.40 16.79
CA VAL A 202 8.53 6.58 16.08
C VAL A 202 9.19 5.57 17.01
N PHE A 203 9.48 5.96 18.25
CA PHE A 203 10.03 5.06 19.26
C PHE A 203 9.09 3.88 19.53
N LYS A 204 7.78 4.14 19.75
CA LYS A 204 6.76 3.09 19.89
C LYS A 204 6.66 2.21 18.65
N PHE A 205 6.74 2.80 17.47
CA PHE A 205 6.77 2.06 16.21
C PHE A 205 7.98 1.11 16.13
N LEU A 206 9.18 1.62 16.46
CA LEU A 206 10.42 0.85 16.44
C LEU A 206 10.43 -0.28 17.47
N THR A 207 10.00 -0.02 18.71
CA THR A 207 9.94 -1.06 19.75
C THR A 207 8.92 -2.14 19.40
N THR A 208 7.74 -1.75 18.90
CA THR A 208 6.74 -2.72 18.43
C THR A 208 7.31 -3.55 17.29
N LEU A 209 7.95 -2.92 16.29
CA LEU A 209 8.54 -3.62 15.16
C LEU A 209 9.63 -4.60 15.62
N ARG A 210 10.52 -4.18 16.52
CA ARG A 210 11.52 -5.05 17.14
C ARG A 210 10.87 -6.28 17.76
N ASP A 211 9.85 -6.10 18.59
CA ASP A 211 9.23 -7.20 19.34
C ASP A 211 8.68 -8.26 18.37
N TYR A 212 8.03 -7.83 17.28
CA TYR A 212 7.60 -8.74 16.22
C TYR A 212 8.76 -9.43 15.48
N PHE A 213 9.85 -8.72 15.22
CA PHE A 213 11.04 -9.28 14.57
C PHE A 213 11.70 -10.34 15.45
N LEU A 214 11.82 -10.10 16.76
CA LEU A 214 12.32 -11.07 17.73
C LEU A 214 11.44 -12.33 17.78
N LEU A 215 10.11 -12.15 17.79
CA LEU A 215 9.18 -13.28 17.79
C LEU A 215 9.25 -14.14 16.53
N LYS A 216 9.52 -13.52 15.37
CA LYS A 216 9.58 -14.20 14.06
C LYS A 216 10.99 -14.65 13.66
N GLY A 217 12.00 -14.39 14.50
CA GLY A 217 13.39 -14.67 14.18
C GLY A 217 14.01 -13.74 13.12
N GLY A 218 13.37 -12.62 12.79
CA GLY A 218 13.92 -11.67 11.82
C GLY A 218 15.06 -10.82 12.39
N THR A 219 15.72 -10.07 11.50
CA THR A 219 16.73 -9.07 11.86
C THR A 219 16.28 -7.66 11.46
N LEU A 220 16.38 -6.71 12.39
CA LEU A 220 16.06 -5.31 12.17
C LEU A 220 17.32 -4.47 12.35
N VAL A 221 17.64 -3.61 11.38
CA VAL A 221 18.76 -2.66 11.47
C VAL A 221 18.20 -1.25 11.30
N ALA A 222 18.22 -0.46 12.37
CA ALA A 222 17.87 0.95 12.32
C ALA A 222 19.13 1.78 12.13
N VAL A 223 19.21 2.53 11.03
CA VAL A 223 20.30 3.46 10.76
C VAL A 223 19.92 4.81 11.34
N VAL A 224 20.78 5.34 12.19
CA VAL A 224 20.61 6.66 12.81
C VAL A 224 21.92 7.41 12.83
N SER A 225 21.90 8.68 12.46
CA SER A 225 23.01 9.58 12.74
C SER A 225 22.93 10.03 14.20
N PRO A 226 23.92 9.74 15.07
CA PRO A 226 23.90 10.16 16.48
C PRO A 226 23.76 11.68 16.64
N ALA A 227 24.29 12.46 15.70
CA ALA A 227 24.20 13.91 15.70
C ALA A 227 22.78 14.46 15.40
N ALA A 228 21.86 13.61 14.93
CA ALA A 228 20.50 14.01 14.56
C ALA A 228 19.48 13.84 15.70
N LEU A 229 19.88 13.26 16.84
CA LEU A 229 19.01 13.03 17.99
C LEU A 229 19.55 13.69 19.25
N GLU A 230 18.65 14.00 20.17
CA GLU A 230 19.02 14.37 21.53
C GLU A 230 19.64 13.17 22.27
N GLU A 231 20.59 13.42 23.17
CA GLU A 231 21.24 12.36 23.96
C GLU A 231 20.25 11.48 24.75
N SER A 232 19.16 12.08 25.24
CA SER A 232 18.08 11.37 25.92
C SER A 232 17.36 10.38 24.98
N GLN A 233 17.09 10.80 23.74
CA GLN A 233 16.44 10.00 22.70
C GLN A 233 17.35 8.86 22.23
N LEU A 234 18.63 9.16 22.01
CA LEU A 234 19.63 8.16 21.65
C LEU A 234 19.82 7.12 22.77
N SER A 235 19.84 7.56 24.02
CA SER A 235 19.92 6.67 25.19
C SER A 235 18.72 5.72 25.28
N LEU A 236 17.52 6.17 24.93
CA LEU A 236 16.34 5.31 24.87
C LEU A 236 16.46 4.26 23.76
N LEU A 237 16.92 4.66 22.57
CA LEU A 237 17.14 3.71 21.46
C LEU A 237 18.21 2.66 21.82
N ARG A 238 19.33 3.06 22.40
CA ARG A 238 20.42 2.16 22.84
C ARG A 238 19.99 1.15 23.90
N ARG A 239 18.95 1.44 24.70
CA ARG A 239 18.39 0.47 25.65
C ARG A 239 17.57 -0.62 24.96
N GLU A 240 16.92 -0.27 23.85
CA GLU A 240 16.02 -1.18 23.13
C GLU A 240 16.70 -1.93 21.97
N PHE A 241 17.81 -1.41 21.45
CA PHE A 241 18.55 -1.93 20.29
C PHE A 241 20.02 -2.19 20.63
N LYS A 242 20.59 -3.26 20.08
CA LYS A 242 22.03 -3.55 20.21
C LYS A 242 22.83 -2.63 19.29
N GLU A 243 23.97 -2.12 19.72
CA GLU A 243 24.84 -1.38 18.80
C GLU A 243 25.40 -2.33 17.74
N LEU A 244 25.44 -1.85 16.50
CA LEU A 244 26.06 -2.55 15.38
C LEU A 244 27.44 -1.94 15.15
N ASP A 245 28.48 -2.72 15.41
CA ASP A 245 29.84 -2.36 15.04
C ASP A 245 30.00 -2.53 13.53
N VAL A 246 30.10 -1.39 12.84
CA VAL A 246 30.34 -1.31 11.40
C VAL A 246 31.78 -0.82 11.23
N GLU A 247 32.73 -1.76 11.24
CA GLU A 247 34.16 -1.49 10.93
C GLU A 247 34.41 -1.31 9.43
#